data_AF-X6EWI1-F1
#
_entry.id   AF-X6EWI1-F1
#
_cell.length_a   1.000
_cell.length_b   1.000
_cell.length_c   1.000
_cell.angle_alpha   90.00
_cell.angle_beta   90.00
_cell.angle_gamma   90.00
#
_symmetry.space_group_name_H-M   'P 1'
#
loop_
_entity.id
_entity.type
_entity.pdbx_description
1 polymer ?
#
loop_
_entity_poly.entity_id
_entity_poly.type
_entity_poly.pdbx_seq_one_letter_code
_entity_poly.pdbx_strand_id
1 'polypeptide(L)' 'MGIAARKMKIAVPAGAAIDAEVDLNLADGAYYLSARLNVSLPGLERDIAQRLAEAAHEACPYSKAIRNNVDVVIKVV' A
#
# COMPACT_ATOMS: atom_id res chain seq x y z
N MET A 1 -1.03 -6.89 -4.91
CA MET A 1 -1.50 -6.17 -6.12
C MET A 1 -2.21 -7.03 -7.17
N GLY A 2 -1.75 -8.25 -7.49
CA GLY A 2 -2.29 -9.01 -8.64
C GLY A 2 -3.81 -9.26 -8.66
N ILE A 3 -4.45 -9.44 -7.51
CA ILE A 3 -5.92 -9.62 -7.41
C ILE A 3 -6.66 -8.34 -7.83
N ALA A 4 -6.25 -7.18 -7.31
CA ALA A 4 -6.86 -5.89 -7.65
C ALA A 4 -6.63 -5.54 -9.13
N ALA A 5 -5.40 -5.76 -9.63
CA ALA A 5 -5.05 -5.52 -11.03
C ALA A 5 -5.91 -6.34 -12.00
N ARG A 6 -6.13 -7.64 -11.71
CA ARG A 6 -7.02 -8.50 -12.50
C ARG A 6 -8.46 -8.00 -12.50
N LYS A 7 -9.00 -7.57 -11.35
CA LYS A 7 -10.36 -7.02 -11.25
C LYS A 7 -10.53 -5.74 -12.07
N MET A 8 -9.51 -4.89 -12.08
CA MET A 8 -9.49 -3.61 -12.80
C MET A 8 -9.04 -3.74 -14.26
N LYS A 9 -8.66 -4.94 -14.71
CA LYS A 9 -8.09 -5.22 -16.04
C LYS A 9 -6.84 -4.37 -16.36
N ILE A 10 -6.03 -4.12 -15.34
CA ILE A 10 -4.77 -3.37 -15.46
C ILE A 10 -3.62 -4.38 -15.52
N ALA A 11 -2.73 -4.22 -16.49
CA ALA A 11 -1.47 -4.96 -16.53
C ALA A 11 -0.51 -4.37 -15.49
N VAL A 12 -0.01 -5.20 -14.58
CA VAL A 12 1.03 -4.77 -13.62
C VAL A 12 2.37 -4.70 -14.36
N PRO A 13 3.08 -3.58 -14.31
CA PRO A 13 4.40 -3.45 -14.94
C PRO A 13 5.39 -4.48 -14.40
N ALA A 14 6.32 -4.94 -15.23
CA ALA A 14 7.40 -5.82 -14.79
C ALA A 14 8.32 -5.17 -13.75
N GLY A 15 8.44 -3.84 -13.79
CA GLY A 15 9.20 -3.05 -12.82
C GLY A 15 8.38 -2.58 -11.61
N ALA A 16 7.20 -3.16 -11.36
CA ALA A 16 6.39 -2.79 -10.21
C ALA A 16 7.11 -3.14 -8.90
N ALA A 17 7.24 -2.17 -8.01
CA ALA A 17 7.90 -2.33 -6.71
C ALA A 17 7.08 -1.67 -5.60
N ILE A 18 7.25 -2.16 -4.38
CA ILE A 18 6.66 -1.58 -3.18
C ILE A 18 7.77 -1.48 -2.13
N ASP A 19 8.16 -0.26 -1.79
CA ASP A 19 9.06 0.01 -0.68
C ASP A 19 8.22 0.27 0.57
N ALA A 20 8.37 -0.61 1.56
CA ALA A 20 7.66 -0.53 2.81
C ALA A 20 8.59 -0.03 3.93
N GLU A 21 8.20 1.06 4.57
CA GLU A 21 8.84 1.56 5.78
C GLU A 21 7.90 1.32 6.95
N VAL A 22 8.43 0.85 8.07
CA VAL A 22 7.67 0.61 9.30
C VAL A 22 8.41 1.29 10.44
N ASP A 23 7.72 2.18 11.14
CA ASP A 23 8.28 2.85 12.33
C ASP A 23 7.72 2.23 13.59
N LEU A 24 8.57 2.19 14.60
CA LEU A 24 8.18 1.95 15.98
C LEU A 24 8.13 3.29 16.71
N ASN A 25 6.94 3.70 17.10
CA ASN A 25 6.69 4.95 17.80
C ASN A 25 6.40 4.68 19.27
N LEU A 26 6.63 5.70 20.10
CA LEU A 26 6.29 5.71 21.52
C LEU A 26 5.44 6.96 21.82
N ALA A 27 4.21 6.76 22.29
CA ALA A 27 3.34 7.83 22.78
C ALA A 27 2.58 7.36 24.01
N ASP A 28 2.38 8.26 24.97
CA ASP A 28 1.64 7.99 26.21
C ASP A 28 2.11 6.74 26.98
N GLY A 29 3.41 6.43 26.90
CA GLY A 29 4.01 5.26 27.54
C GLY A 29 3.72 3.92 26.83
N ALA A 30 3.07 3.93 25.67
CA ALA A 30 2.78 2.75 24.86
C ALA A 30 3.47 2.81 23.50
N TYR A 31 3.91 1.64 23.02
CA TYR A 31 4.46 1.50 21.67
C TYR A 31 3.34 1.30 20.66
N TYR A 32 3.48 1.91 19.49
CA TYR A 32 2.61 1.66 18.34
C TYR A 32 3.42 1.69 17.05
N LEU A 33 2.86 1.11 16.00
CA LEU A 33 3.49 1.09 14.69
C LEU A 33 2.82 2.08 13.75
N SER A 34 3.61 2.63 12.83
CA SER A 34 3.14 3.29 11.62
C SER A 34 3.83 2.68 10.41
N ALA A 35 3.19 2.72 9.25
CA ALA A 35 3.78 2.23 8.01
C ALA A 35 3.59 3.20 6.85
N ARG A 36 4.59 3.26 5.97
CA ARG A 36 4.52 3.94 4.68
C ARG A 36 4.78 2.92 3.58
N LEU A 37 3.89 2.89 2.59
CA LEU A 37 4.02 2.05 1.41
C LEU A 37 4.22 2.95 0.19
N ASN A 38 5.47 3.03 -0.28
CA ASN A 38 5.80 3.73 -1.51
C ASN A 38 5.67 2.74 -2.67
N VAL A 39 4.71 2.97 -3.55
CA VAL A 39 4.32 2.05 -4.63
C VAL A 39 4.81 2.60 -5.96
N SER A 40 5.78 1.92 -6.57
CA SER A 40 6.29 2.25 -7.90
C SER A 40 5.60 1.42 -8.96
N LEU A 41 4.94 2.08 -9.90
CA LEU A 41 4.22 1.46 -11.02
C LEU A 41 4.59 2.13 -12.35
N PRO A 42 5.78 1.83 -12.90
CA PRO A 42 6.27 2.51 -14.08
C PRO A 42 5.37 2.26 -15.29
N GLY A 43 5.03 3.34 -16.01
CA GLY A 43 4.19 3.28 -17.20
C GLY A 43 2.67 3.28 -16.95
N LEU A 44 2.23 3.33 -15.68
CA LEU A 44 0.84 3.64 -15.36
C LEU A 44 0.67 5.14 -15.14
N GLU A 45 -0.49 5.65 -15.54
CA GLU A 45 -0.94 6.99 -15.15
C GLU A 45 -1.12 7.00 -13.62
N ARG A 46 -0.78 8.13 -12.98
CA ARG A 46 -0.67 8.25 -11.53
C ARG A 46 -2.00 8.02 -10.81
N ASP A 47 -3.11 8.54 -11.32
CA ASP A 47 -4.43 8.31 -10.72
C ASP A 47 -4.83 6.84 -10.84
N ILE A 48 -4.54 6.19 -11.97
CA ILE A 48 -4.78 4.74 -12.14
C ILE A 48 -3.92 3.92 -11.17
N ALA A 49 -2.63 4.26 -11.05
CA ALA A 49 -1.71 3.61 -10.13
C ALA A 49 -2.17 3.76 -8.66
N GLN A 50 -2.63 4.96 -8.29
CA GLN A 50 -3.12 5.26 -6.95
C GLN A 50 -4.36 4.43 -6.62
N ARG A 51 -5.36 4.43 -7.51
CA ARG A 51 -6.58 3.61 -7.35
C ARG A 51 -6.26 2.12 -7.25
N LEU A 52 -5.29 1.64 -8.03
CA LEU A 52 -4.86 0.25 -7.98
C LEU A 52 -4.16 -0.09 -6.65
N ALA A 53 -3.32 0.80 -6.14
CA ALA A 53 -2.64 0.65 -4.85
C ALA A 53 -3.65 0.63 -3.68
N GLU A 54 -4.62 1.55 -3.68
CA GLU A 54 -5.70 1.60 -2.69
C GLU A 54 -6.57 0.34 -2.74
N ALA A 55 -7.00 -0.08 -3.94
CA ALA A 55 -7.77 -1.32 -4.10
C ALA A 55 -6.98 -2.56 -3.66
N ALA A 56 -5.66 -2.56 -3.86
CA ALA A 56 -4.80 -3.63 -3.38
C ALA A 56 -4.70 -3.64 -1.85
N HIS A 57 -4.63 -2.47 -1.20
CA HIS A 57 -4.62 -2.35 0.26
C HIS A 57 -5.95 -2.84 0.85
N GLU A 58 -7.09 -2.48 0.27
CA GLU A 58 -8.40 -2.99 0.71
C GLU A 58 -8.55 -4.51 0.59
N ALA A 59 -7.91 -5.11 -0.42
CA ALA A 59 -7.95 -6.56 -0.63
C ALA A 59 -6.88 -7.33 0.16
N CYS A 60 -5.83 -6.67 0.65
CA CYS A 60 -4.67 -7.33 1.24
C CYS A 60 -5.01 -7.89 2.64
N PRO A 61 -4.75 -9.19 2.90
CA PRO A 61 -4.96 -9.78 4.23
C PRO A 61 -4.20 -9.06 5.34
N TYR A 62 -2.98 -8.60 5.06
CA TYR A 62 -2.16 -7.89 6.04
C TYR A 62 -2.75 -6.53 6.40
N SER A 63 -3.12 -5.73 5.39
CA SER A 63 -3.82 -4.45 5.58
C SER A 63 -5.12 -4.60 6.36
N LYS A 64 -5.88 -5.68 6.12
CA LYS A 64 -7.09 -5.97 6.90
C LYS A 64 -6.77 -6.30 8.36
N ALA A 65 -5.69 -7.04 8.62
CA ALA A 65 -5.30 -7.42 9.97
C ALA A 65 -4.85 -6.23 10.83
N ILE A 66 -4.22 -5.22 10.22
CA ILE A 66 -3.71 -4.03 10.91
C ILE A 66 -4.66 -2.82 10.86
N ARG A 67 -5.81 -2.95 10.20
CA ARG A 67 -6.78 -1.87 10.03
C ARG A 67 -7.23 -1.32 11.40
N ASN A 68 -7.26 0.01 11.51
CA ASN A 68 -7.57 0.76 12.74
C ASN A 68 -6.57 0.60 13.89
N ASN A 69 -5.50 -0.19 13.74
CA ASN A 69 -4.47 -0.41 14.76
C ASN A 69 -3.11 0.18 14.38
N VAL A 70 -2.84 0.28 13.07
CA VAL A 70 -1.60 0.84 12.51
C VAL A 70 -1.99 1.91 11.50
N ASP A 71 -1.41 3.10 11.62
CA ASP A 71 -1.57 4.13 10.61
C ASP A 71 -0.72 3.76 9.38
N VAL A 72 -1.37 3.67 8.21
CA VAL A 72 -0.73 3.24 6.97
C VAL A 72 -0.96 4.27 5.88
N VAL A 73 0.13 4.88 5.41
CA VAL A 73 0.10 5.84 4.31
C VAL A 73 0.55 5.14 3.03
N ILE A 74 -0.25 5.24 1.96
CA ILE A 74 0.08 4.70 0.64
C ILE A 74 0.40 5.86 -0.29
N LYS A 75 1.56 5.82 -0.93
CA LYS A 75 2.01 6.84 -1.86
C LYS A 75 2.49 6.20 -3.14
N VAL A 76 1.96 6.62 -4.28
CA VAL A 76 2.54 6.26 -5.58
C VAL A 76 3.75 7.16 -5.88
N VAL A 77 4.86 6.54 -6.29
CA VAL A 77 6.15 7.19 -6.61
C VAL A 77 6.55 6.97 -8.06
#